data_AF-Q0YQ50-F1
#
_entry.id   AF-Q0YQ50-F1
#
_cell.length_a   1.000
_cell.length_b   1.000
_cell.length_c   1.000
_cell.angle_alpha   90.00
_cell.angle_beta   90.00
_cell.angle_gamma   90.00
#
_symmetry.space_group_name_H-M   'P 1'
#
loop_
_entity.id
_entity.type
_entity.pdbx_description
1 polymer ?
#
loop_
_entity_poly.entity_id
_entity_poly.type
_entity_poly.pdbx_seq_one_letter_code
_entity_poly.pdbx_strand_id
1 'polypeptide(L)'
;MKFFPDKETRKRFMKPTLTAVVGVAWLPIVWLLITATFGTALSAFTGSWIAAHSIILLIAIFVTLVLLRLFIRLGDKIKSGSQ
;
A
#
# COMPACT_ATOMS: atom_id res chain seq x y z
N MET A 1 -19.83 -13.77 26.22
CA MET A 1 -19.36 -12.41 25.85
C MET A 1 -19.73 -12.15 24.40
N LYS A 2 -20.53 -11.12 24.08
CA LYS A 2 -20.88 -10.78 22.70
C LYS A 2 -19.62 -10.28 21.98
N PHE A 3 -19.06 -11.11 21.10
CA PHE A 3 -17.85 -10.82 20.31
C PHE A 3 -18.09 -9.87 19.13
N PHE A 4 -19.33 -9.43 18.91
CA PHE A 4 -19.67 -8.53 17.82
C PHE A 4 -19.89 -7.12 18.38
N PRO A 5 -19.00 -6.17 18.07
CA PRO A 5 -19.17 -4.80 18.51
C PRO A 5 -20.31 -4.15 17.71
N ASP A 6 -20.97 -3.20 18.36
CA ASP A 6 -22.12 -2.44 17.88
C ASP A 6 -22.02 -1.98 16.41
N LYS A 7 -23.16 -1.75 15.73
CA LYS A 7 -23.20 -1.43 14.29
C LYS A 7 -22.31 -0.24 13.92
N GLU A 8 -22.15 0.71 14.82
CA GLU A 8 -21.26 1.88 14.67
C GLU A 8 -19.77 1.50 14.69
N THR A 9 -19.38 0.63 15.61
CA THR A 9 -18.00 0.14 15.75
C THR A 9 -17.59 -0.65 14.50
N ARG A 10 -18.48 -1.50 13.96
CA ARG A 10 -18.25 -2.21 12.69
C ARG A 10 -17.97 -1.25 11.52
N LYS A 11 -18.72 -0.16 11.41
CA LYS A 11 -18.52 0.87 10.37
C LYS A 11 -17.17 1.58 10.51
N ARG A 12 -16.75 1.87 11.75
CA ARG A 12 -15.46 2.51 12.05
C ARG A 12 -14.27 1.60 11.76
N PHE A 13 -14.40 0.29 11.96
CA PHE A 13 -13.34 -0.67 11.63
C PHE A 13 -13.29 -1.01 10.14
N MET A 14 -14.42 -1.07 9.43
CA MET A 14 -14.43 -1.44 8.01
C MET A 14 -13.67 -0.46 7.11
N LYS A 15 -13.72 0.85 7.38
CA LYS A 15 -13.02 1.85 6.57
C LYS A 15 -11.49 1.69 6.59
N PRO A 16 -10.81 1.76 7.76
CA PRO A 16 -9.35 1.64 7.81
C PRO A 16 -8.86 0.25 7.44
N THR A 17 -9.60 -0.82 7.82
CA THR A 17 -9.20 -2.19 7.48
C THR A 17 -9.31 -2.46 5.99
N LEU A 18 -10.36 -1.97 5.32
CA LEU A 18 -10.49 -2.13 3.87
C LEU A 18 -9.35 -1.40 3.14
N THR A 19 -9.00 -0.19 3.57
CA THR A 19 -7.87 0.55 3.01
C THR A 19 -6.55 -0.20 3.26
N ALA A 20 -6.31 -0.72 4.47
CA ALA A 20 -5.12 -1.50 4.77
C ALA A 20 -5.02 -2.77 3.89
N VAL A 21 -6.12 -3.51 3.73
CA VAL A 21 -6.18 -4.73 2.89
C VAL A 21 -5.86 -4.40 1.44
N VAL A 22 -6.42 -3.29 0.91
CA VAL A 22 -6.07 -2.83 -0.44
C VAL A 22 -4.59 -2.53 -0.54
N GLY A 23 -4.00 -1.78 0.41
CA GLY A 23 -2.56 -1.51 0.40
C GLY A 23 -1.71 -2.79 0.38
N VAL A 24 -2.04 -3.76 1.24
CA VAL A 24 -1.31 -5.04 1.30
C VAL A 24 -1.49 -5.86 0.03
N ALA A 25 -2.69 -5.89 -0.56
CA ALA A 25 -2.96 -6.61 -1.80
C ALA A 25 -2.19 -6.04 -3.00
N TRP A 26 -1.92 -4.73 -2.99
CA TRP A 26 -1.13 -4.08 -4.05
C TRP A 26 0.38 -4.21 -3.87
N LEU A 27 0.86 -4.55 -2.68
CA LEU A 27 2.29 -4.64 -2.36
C LEU A 27 3.07 -5.57 -3.33
N PRO A 28 2.60 -6.80 -3.65
CA PRO A 28 3.31 -7.69 -4.57
C PRO A 28 3.38 -7.13 -6.01
N ILE A 29 2.33 -6.44 -6.45
CA ILE A 29 2.27 -5.84 -7.79
C ILE A 29 3.26 -4.68 -7.89
N VAL A 30 3.24 -3.77 -6.90
CA VAL A 30 4.17 -2.65 -6.82
C VAL A 30 5.61 -3.16 -6.73
N TRP A 31 5.84 -4.20 -5.93
CA TRP A 31 7.13 -4.87 -5.84
C TRP A 31 7.62 -5.39 -7.21
N LEU A 32 6.77 -6.14 -7.93
CA LEU A 32 7.12 -6.69 -9.24
C LEU A 32 7.43 -5.57 -10.24
N LEU A 33 6.65 -4.49 -10.22
CA LEU A 33 6.86 -3.34 -11.09
C LEU A 33 8.22 -2.69 -10.83
N ILE A 34 8.57 -2.42 -9.58
CA ILE A 34 9.87 -1.80 -9.23
C ILE A 34 11.01 -2.75 -9.57
N THR A 35 10.85 -4.05 -9.32
CA THR A 35 11.86 -5.06 -9.64
C THR A 35 12.09 -5.15 -11.15
N ALA A 36 11.03 -5.15 -11.96
CA ALA A 36 11.14 -5.17 -13.41
C ALA A 36 11.77 -3.89 -13.98
N THR A 37 11.53 -2.74 -13.35
CA THR A 37 12.01 -1.44 -13.85
C THR A 37 13.45 -1.14 -13.41
N PHE A 38 13.80 -1.47 -12.17
CA PHE A 38 15.06 -1.07 -11.56
C PHE A 38 15.91 -2.23 -11.03
N GLY A 39 15.41 -3.46 -11.02
CA GLY A 39 16.07 -4.60 -10.38
C GLY A 39 17.45 -4.90 -10.94
N THR A 40 17.62 -4.85 -12.26
CA THR A 40 18.92 -5.02 -12.93
C THR A 40 19.88 -3.88 -12.62
N ALA A 41 19.41 -2.63 -12.67
CA ALA A 41 20.23 -1.45 -12.35
C ALA A 41 20.69 -1.46 -10.88
N LEU A 42 19.80 -1.77 -9.95
CA LEU A 42 20.11 -1.89 -8.51
C LEU A 42 21.04 -3.06 -8.21
N SER A 43 20.84 -4.21 -8.87
CA SER A 43 21.73 -5.36 -8.70
C SER A 43 23.12 -5.08 -9.25
N ALA A 44 23.24 -4.36 -10.37
CA ALA A 44 24.53 -3.93 -10.92
C ALA A 44 25.23 -2.90 -10.03
N PHE A 45 24.49 -1.98 -9.41
CA PHE A 45 25.05 -0.96 -8.52
C PHE A 45 25.49 -1.51 -7.16
N THR A 46 24.68 -2.39 -6.56
CA THR A 46 24.96 -2.94 -5.22
C THR A 46 25.87 -4.15 -5.26
N GLY A 47 25.97 -4.84 -6.40
CA GLY A 47 26.72 -6.10 -6.54
C GLY A 47 26.12 -7.27 -5.76
N SER A 48 24.99 -7.08 -5.08
CA SER A 48 24.34 -8.09 -4.25
C SER A 48 22.84 -8.12 -4.49
N TRP A 49 22.35 -9.29 -4.89
CA TRP A 49 20.92 -9.54 -5.10
C TRP A 49 20.08 -9.22 -3.85
N ILE A 50 20.59 -9.60 -2.67
CA ILE A 50 19.92 -9.38 -1.38
C ILE A 50 19.84 -7.90 -1.04
N ALA A 51 20.92 -7.15 -1.27
CA ALA A 51 20.93 -5.71 -1.03
C ALA A 51 19.96 -4.98 -1.97
N ALA A 52 20.00 -5.32 -3.27
CA ALA A 52 19.08 -4.78 -4.26
C ALA A 52 17.61 -5.04 -3.88
N HIS A 53 17.26 -6.28 -3.52
CA HIS A 53 15.90 -6.65 -3.13
C HIS A 53 15.47 -5.96 -1.83
N SER A 54 16.36 -5.82 -0.86
CA SER A 54 16.05 -5.10 0.38
C SER A 54 15.71 -3.63 0.12
N ILE A 55 16.45 -2.97 -0.78
CA ILE A 55 16.16 -1.59 -1.18
C ILE A 55 14.82 -1.52 -1.93
N ILE A 56 14.58 -2.45 -2.86
CA ILE A 56 13.30 -2.54 -3.59
C ILE A 56 12.13 -2.73 -2.62
N LEU A 57 12.31 -3.47 -1.51
CA LEU A 57 11.28 -3.64 -0.47
C LEU A 57 10.88 -2.34 0.17
N LEU A 58 11.88 -1.57 0.58
CA LEU A 58 11.65 -0.29 1.24
C LEU A 58 10.95 0.67 0.28
N ILE A 59 11.37 0.69 -0.99
CA ILE A 59 10.72 1.51 -2.02
C ILE A 59 9.28 1.03 -2.27
N ALA A 60 9.03 -0.27 -2.37
CA ALA A 60 7.70 -0.82 -2.62
C ALA A 60 6.73 -0.50 -1.48
N ILE A 61 7.16 -0.64 -0.23
CA ILE A 61 6.39 -0.25 0.95
C ILE A 61 6.10 1.25 0.91
N PHE A 62 7.11 2.08 0.65
CA PHE A 62 6.96 3.52 0.58
C PHE A 62 5.96 3.95 -0.50
N VAL A 63 6.12 3.44 -1.73
CA VAL A 63 5.21 3.72 -2.86
C VAL A 63 3.79 3.28 -2.53
N THR A 64 3.62 2.09 -1.95
CA THR A 64 2.31 1.58 -1.53
C THR A 64 1.64 2.51 -0.52
N LEU A 65 2.38 2.99 0.49
CA LEU A 65 1.86 3.93 1.49
C LEU A 65 1.48 5.28 0.87
N VAL A 66 2.26 5.78 -0.08
CA VAL A 66 1.95 7.02 -0.81
C VAL A 66 0.70 6.85 -1.67
N LEU A 67 0.59 5.74 -2.42
CA LEU A 67 -0.60 5.41 -3.20
C LEU A 67 -1.84 5.35 -2.32
N LEU A 68 -1.71 4.75 -1.14
CA LEU A 68 -2.81 4.62 -0.20
C LEU A 68 -3.28 5.98 0.32
N ARG A 69 -2.33 6.87 0.68
CA ARG A 69 -2.66 8.25 1.07
C ARG A 69 -3.30 9.04 -0.06
N LEU A 70 -2.83 8.86 -1.30
CA LEU A 70 -3.45 9.46 -2.49
C LEU A 70 -4.88 8.96 -2.68
N PHE A 71 -5.10 7.67 -2.55
CA PHE A 71 -6.42 7.06 -2.68
C PHE A 71 -7.42 7.58 -1.64
N ILE A 72 -6.99 7.72 -0.39
CA ILE A 72 -7.80 8.34 0.68
C ILE A 72 -8.15 9.79 0.33
N ARG A 73 -7.15 10.60 -0.05
CA ARG A 73 -7.37 12.00 -0.42
C ARG A 73 -8.29 12.18 -1.62
N LEU A 74 -8.15 11.32 -2.63
CA LEU A 74 -9.03 11.33 -3.80
C LEU A 74 -10.45 10.90 -3.43
N GLY A 75 -10.60 9.89 -2.57
CA GLY A 75 -11.90 9.49 -2.04
C GLY A 75 -12.62 10.60 -1.28
N ASP A 76 -11.90 11.34 -0.45
CA ASP A 76 -12.46 12.50 0.27
C ASP A 76 -12.83 13.64 -0.69
N LYS A 77 -12.02 13.91 -1.72
CA LYS A 77 -12.30 14.93 -2.72
C LYS A 77 -13.52 14.60 -3.58
N ILE A 78 -13.66 13.33 -3.99
CA ILE A 78 -14.83 12.84 -4.75
C ILE A 78 -16.09 12.94 -3.90
N LYS A 79 -16.00 12.63 -2.60
CA LYS A 79 -17.15 12.74 -1.68
C LYS A 79 -17.56 14.20 -1.43
N SER A 80 -16.60 15.14 -1.42
CA SER A 80 -16.86 16.57 -1.23
C SER A 80 -17.41 17.28 -2.46
N GLY A 81 -17.18 16.77 -3.68
CA GLY A 81 -17.71 17.32 -4.93
C GLY A 81 -19.10 16.81 -5.32
N SER A 82 -19.73 15.99 -4.46
CA SER A 82 -21.06 15.41 -4.64
C SER A 82 -22.09 15.99 -3.65
N GLN A 83 -21.84 17.19 -3.13
CA GLN A 83 -22.83 18.07 -2.50
C GLN A 83 -22.99 19.33 -3.36
#